data_AF-A0A285EFU0-F1
#
_entry.id   AF-A0A285EFU0-F1
#
_cell.length_a   1.000
_cell.length_b   1.000
_cell.length_c   1.000
_cell.angle_alpha   90.00
_cell.angle_beta   90.00
_cell.angle_gamma   90.00
#
_symmetry.space_group_name_H-M   'P 1'
#
loop_
_entity.id
_entity.type
_entity.pdbx_description
1 polymer ?
#
loop_
_entity_poly.entity_id
_entity_poly.type
_entity_poly.pdbx_seq_one_letter_code
_entity_poly.pdbx_strand_id
1 'polypeptide(L)'
;MDEIRHDGDARDLQTWVASTYEGLADLLASGPADTWDAPSLCTGWQIRHVVAHVTMPARLSAEQFGAEMAAARGDFTVLSDTVAARDASLPIAGLLDALRSPVLHGWQPPGGGAAAALGHAVVHSLDVTVALGRPAVAPAEAVVAVLDHLAAADGAVFGVDLAGVRLEAADTAWSWGDGEPVRADSGPLVALLGGRGLPDGRVLRRR
;
A
#
# COMPACT_ATOMS: atom_id res chain seq x y z
N MET A 1 -1.27 -16.46 28.06
CA MET A 1 -0.35 -15.79 27.13
C MET A 1 -0.42 -16.62 25.86
N ASP A 2 -1.52 -16.48 25.13
CA ASP A 2 -1.74 -17.19 23.88
C ASP A 2 -1.49 -16.20 22.76
N GLU A 3 -0.35 -16.40 22.09
CA GLU A 3 0.06 -15.66 20.91
C GLU A 3 -0.64 -16.30 19.71
N ILE A 4 -1.84 -15.81 19.38
CA ILE A 4 -2.51 -16.15 18.12
C ILE A 4 -1.78 -15.38 17.02
N ARG A 5 -0.69 -15.95 16.51
CA ARG A 5 -0.15 -15.54 15.20
C ARG A 5 -1.12 -16.04 14.15
N HIS A 6 -1.86 -15.12 13.53
CA HIS A 6 -2.67 -15.42 12.34
C HIS A 6 -1.72 -15.63 11.16
N ASP A 7 -1.22 -16.85 11.02
CA ASP A 7 -0.53 -17.28 9.80
C ASP A 7 -1.61 -17.55 8.74
N GLY A 8 -2.02 -16.49 8.03
CA GLY A 8 -3.07 -16.56 7.01
C GLY A 8 -2.64 -17.48 5.87
N ASP A 9 -3.51 -18.40 5.43
CA ASP A 9 -3.23 -19.26 4.29
C ASP A 9 -2.98 -18.38 3.04
N ALA A 10 -2.09 -18.81 2.14
CA ALA A 10 -1.77 -18.06 0.93
C ALA A 10 -3.02 -17.76 0.06
N ARG A 11 -4.06 -18.60 0.16
CA ARG A 11 -5.38 -18.36 -0.47
C ARG A 11 -6.16 -17.23 0.20
N ASP A 12 -6.07 -17.11 1.52
CA ASP A 12 -6.71 -16.02 2.27
C ASP A 12 -6.03 -14.69 1.92
N LEU A 13 -4.70 -14.67 1.84
CA LEU A 13 -3.94 -13.47 1.47
C LEU A 13 -4.30 -12.96 0.07
N GLN A 14 -4.40 -13.83 -0.93
CA GLN A 14 -4.78 -13.41 -2.27
C GLN A 14 -6.25 -12.99 -2.38
N THR A 15 -7.13 -13.57 -1.57
CA THR A 15 -8.51 -13.09 -1.45
C THR A 15 -8.53 -11.66 -0.92
N TRP A 16 -7.72 -11.35 0.09
CA TRP A 16 -7.59 -9.99 0.61
C TRP A 16 -6.95 -9.00 -0.38
N VAL A 17 -5.99 -9.44 -1.20
CA VAL A 17 -5.46 -8.63 -2.32
C VAL A 17 -6.59 -8.24 -3.26
N ALA A 18 -7.40 -9.20 -3.70
CA ALA A 18 -8.54 -8.96 -4.59
C ALA A 18 -9.53 -7.97 -3.96
N SER A 19 -10.00 -8.25 -2.73
CA SER A 19 -10.95 -7.37 -2.02
C SER A 19 -10.41 -5.95 -1.84
N THR A 20 -9.12 -5.79 -1.58
CA THR A 20 -8.49 -4.47 -1.41
C THR A 20 -8.52 -3.67 -2.72
N TYR A 21 -8.15 -4.29 -3.84
CA TYR A 21 -8.16 -3.59 -5.13
C TYR A 21 -9.57 -3.34 -5.68
N GLU A 22 -10.52 -4.27 -5.46
CA GLU A 22 -11.93 -4.05 -5.78
C GLU A 22 -12.51 -2.88 -4.98
N GLY A 23 -12.28 -2.86 -3.66
CA GLY A 23 -12.71 -1.75 -2.81
C GLY A 23 -12.09 -0.41 -3.21
N LEU A 24 -10.82 -0.40 -3.61
CA LEU A 24 -10.17 0.80 -4.15
C LEU A 24 -10.81 1.26 -5.47
N ALA A 25 -11.12 0.33 -6.37
CA ALA A 25 -11.79 0.64 -7.63
C ALA A 25 -13.19 1.22 -7.39
N ASP A 26 -13.95 0.67 -6.46
CA ASP A 26 -15.30 1.13 -6.13
C ASP A 26 -15.29 2.51 -5.47
N LEU A 27 -14.35 2.76 -4.55
CA LEU A 27 -14.14 4.08 -3.96
C LEU A 27 -13.85 5.13 -5.03
N LEU A 28 -12.94 4.84 -5.96
CA LEU A 28 -12.53 5.79 -7.00
C LEU A 28 -13.56 5.98 -8.10
N ALA A 29 -14.35 4.93 -8.42
CA ALA A 29 -15.43 5.01 -9.39
C ALA A 29 -16.65 5.80 -8.89
N SER A 30 -16.90 5.77 -7.57
CA SER A 30 -17.99 6.52 -6.93
C SER A 30 -17.61 7.95 -6.53
N GLY A 31 -16.30 8.25 -6.51
CA GLY A 31 -15.79 9.58 -6.19
C GLY A 31 -15.96 10.60 -7.33
N PRO A 32 -15.93 11.91 -7.02
CA PRO A 32 -15.85 12.96 -8.03
C PRO A 32 -14.57 12.84 -8.88
N ALA A 33 -14.62 13.27 -10.14
CA ALA A 33 -13.52 13.07 -11.09
C ALA A 33 -12.19 13.74 -10.67
N ASP A 34 -12.25 14.88 -9.97
CA ASP A 34 -11.09 15.61 -9.44
C ASP A 34 -10.36 14.85 -8.31
N THR A 35 -10.99 13.83 -7.71
CA THR A 35 -10.33 12.90 -6.77
C THR A 35 -9.06 12.31 -7.39
N TRP A 36 -9.05 12.02 -8.68
CA TRP A 36 -7.89 11.45 -9.37
C TRP A 36 -6.70 12.40 -9.45
N ASP A 37 -6.92 13.71 -9.31
CA ASP A 37 -5.90 14.75 -9.29
C ASP A 37 -5.49 15.19 -7.88
N ALA A 38 -6.13 14.64 -6.83
CA ALA A 38 -5.75 14.94 -5.46
C ALA A 38 -4.37 14.35 -5.11
N PRO A 39 -3.58 15.02 -4.25
CA PRO A 39 -2.33 14.46 -3.72
C PRO A 39 -2.56 13.13 -2.99
N SER A 40 -1.64 12.18 -3.13
CA SER A 40 -1.59 10.98 -2.29
C SER A 40 -0.53 11.11 -1.20
N LEU A 41 -0.37 10.08 -0.35
CA LEU A 41 0.74 10.04 0.61
C LEU A 41 2.10 9.72 -0.04
N CYS A 42 2.13 9.25 -1.28
CA CYS A 42 3.36 9.16 -2.07
C CYS A 42 3.81 10.57 -2.46
N THR A 43 4.93 11.04 -1.93
CA THR A 43 5.45 12.38 -2.23
C THR A 43 5.56 12.61 -3.73
N GLY A 44 4.95 13.70 -4.21
CA GLY A 44 4.97 14.09 -5.62
C GLY A 44 3.97 13.35 -6.51
N TRP A 45 3.22 12.39 -5.97
CA TRP A 45 2.22 11.62 -6.70
C TRP A 45 0.81 12.10 -6.38
N GLN A 46 -0.01 12.21 -7.41
CA GLN A 46 -1.46 12.29 -7.30
C GLN A 46 -2.05 10.86 -7.23
N ILE A 47 -3.32 10.72 -6.85
CA ILE A 47 -4.00 9.42 -6.75
C ILE A 47 -3.89 8.61 -8.05
N ARG A 48 -4.03 9.24 -9.23
CA ARG A 48 -3.83 8.57 -10.52
C ARG A 48 -2.45 7.93 -10.71
N HIS A 49 -1.40 8.49 -10.12
CA HIS A 49 -0.04 7.93 -10.19
C HIS A 49 0.04 6.66 -9.34
N VAL A 50 -0.57 6.65 -8.16
CA VAL A 50 -0.67 5.46 -7.31
C VAL A 50 -1.41 4.35 -8.05
N VAL A 51 -2.57 4.66 -8.66
CA VAL A 51 -3.35 3.67 -9.41
C VAL A 51 -2.58 3.16 -10.64
N ALA A 52 -1.91 4.04 -11.37
CA ALA A 52 -1.06 3.66 -12.50
C ALA A 52 0.08 2.72 -12.07
N HIS A 53 0.72 3.01 -10.93
CA HIS A 53 1.76 2.16 -10.35
C HIS A 53 1.23 0.79 -9.95
N VAL A 54 0.18 0.74 -9.11
CA VAL A 54 -0.29 -0.55 -8.56
C VAL A 54 -0.88 -1.47 -9.62
N THR A 55 -1.39 -0.91 -10.72
CA THR A 55 -1.93 -1.69 -11.85
C THR A 55 -0.87 -2.07 -12.87
N MET A 56 0.38 -1.60 -12.74
CA MET A 56 1.49 -1.97 -13.62
C MET A 56 1.60 -3.50 -13.85
N PRO A 57 1.48 -4.37 -12.83
CA PRO A 57 1.60 -5.81 -13.02
C PRO A 57 0.51 -6.43 -13.92
N ALA A 58 -0.66 -5.80 -14.04
CA ALA A 58 -1.72 -6.24 -14.93
C ALA A 58 -1.53 -5.77 -16.38
N ARG A 59 -0.63 -4.80 -16.60
CA ARG A 59 -0.45 -4.11 -17.88
C ARG A 59 0.86 -4.44 -18.56
N LEU A 60 1.90 -4.80 -17.79
CA LEU A 60 3.20 -5.16 -18.32
C LEU A 60 3.41 -6.68 -18.27
N SER A 61 3.90 -7.24 -19.38
CA SER A 61 4.49 -8.58 -19.38
C SER A 61 5.80 -8.58 -18.56
N ALA A 62 6.27 -9.76 -18.17
CA ALA A 62 7.56 -9.89 -17.48
C ALA A 62 8.73 -9.34 -18.31
N GLU A 63 8.69 -9.50 -19.64
CA GLU A 63 9.70 -8.99 -20.57
C GLU A 63 9.68 -7.46 -20.62
N GLN A 64 8.49 -6.85 -20.70
CA GLN A 64 8.33 -5.40 -20.67
C GLN A 64 8.82 -4.84 -19.33
N PHE A 65 8.41 -5.43 -18.21
CA PHE A 65 8.90 -5.03 -16.89
C PHE A 65 10.44 -5.14 -16.79
N GLY A 66 11.03 -6.21 -17.31
CA GLY A 66 12.49 -6.37 -17.36
C GLY A 66 13.19 -5.29 -18.20
N ALA A 67 12.59 -4.89 -19.32
CA ALA A 67 13.11 -3.80 -20.16
C ALA A 67 13.03 -2.44 -19.44
N GLU A 68 11.91 -2.14 -18.76
CA GLU A 68 11.76 -0.93 -17.94
C GLU A 68 12.80 -0.91 -16.81
N MET A 69 13.02 -2.05 -16.15
CA MET A 69 14.00 -2.18 -15.07
C MET A 69 15.43 -1.95 -15.58
N ALA A 70 15.75 -2.50 -16.75
CA ALA A 70 17.04 -2.26 -17.40
C ALA A 70 17.23 -0.79 -17.78
N ALA A 71 16.18 -0.13 -18.30
CA ALA A 71 16.20 1.29 -18.63
C ALA A 71 16.41 2.17 -17.38
N ALA A 72 15.85 1.76 -16.24
CA ALA A 72 16.06 2.36 -14.93
C ALA A 72 17.38 1.94 -14.25
N ARG A 73 18.25 1.18 -14.94
CA ARG A 73 19.54 0.70 -14.43
C ARG A 73 19.43 -0.12 -13.13
N GLY A 74 18.32 -0.84 -12.96
CA GLY A 74 18.04 -1.62 -11.77
C GLY A 74 17.49 -0.82 -10.58
N ASP A 75 17.26 0.49 -10.75
CA ASP A 75 16.64 1.32 -9.72
C ASP A 75 15.11 1.25 -9.83
N PHE A 76 14.48 0.52 -8.90
CA PHE A 76 13.03 0.39 -8.90
C PHE A 76 12.31 1.70 -8.62
N THR A 77 12.90 2.63 -7.87
CA THR A 77 12.29 3.95 -7.61
C THR A 77 12.19 4.74 -8.91
N VAL A 78 13.27 4.78 -9.69
CA VAL A 78 13.27 5.41 -11.02
C VAL A 78 12.25 4.77 -11.95
N LEU A 79 12.17 3.44 -11.96
CA LEU A 79 11.14 2.71 -12.73
C LEU A 79 9.73 3.09 -12.28
N SER A 80 9.45 3.04 -10.97
CA SER A 80 8.10 3.28 -10.45
C SER A 80 7.63 4.70 -10.75
N ASP A 81 8.51 5.70 -10.58
CA ASP A 81 8.20 7.10 -10.90
C ASP A 81 7.96 7.30 -12.40
N THR A 82 8.80 6.69 -13.24
CA THR A 82 8.68 6.79 -14.70
C THR A 82 7.36 6.17 -15.18
N VAL A 83 7.05 4.95 -14.73
CA VAL A 83 5.81 4.25 -15.12
C VAL A 83 4.60 4.98 -14.56
N ALA A 84 4.62 5.41 -13.30
CA ALA A 84 3.50 6.12 -12.69
C ALA A 84 3.22 7.45 -13.41
N ALA A 85 4.25 8.23 -13.74
CA ALA A 85 4.10 9.49 -14.47
C ALA A 85 3.57 9.28 -15.90
N ARG A 86 4.10 8.28 -16.63
CA ARG A 86 3.64 7.96 -17.99
C ARG A 86 2.20 7.47 -18.00
N ASP A 87 1.87 6.55 -17.09
CA ASP A 87 0.61 5.81 -17.15
C ASP A 87 -0.53 6.49 -16.37
N ALA A 88 -0.23 7.54 -15.59
CA ALA A 88 -1.23 8.39 -14.95
C ALA A 88 -2.18 9.10 -15.94
N SER A 89 -1.81 9.22 -17.22
CA SER A 89 -2.67 9.78 -18.26
C SER A 89 -3.55 8.74 -18.98
N LEU A 90 -3.48 7.46 -18.59
CA LEU A 90 -4.36 6.43 -19.16
C LEU A 90 -5.83 6.73 -18.83
N PRO A 91 -6.79 6.27 -19.66
CA PRO A 91 -8.20 6.42 -19.37
C PRO A 91 -8.57 5.82 -18.01
N ILE A 92 -9.28 6.59 -17.18
CA ILE A 92 -9.72 6.17 -15.83
C ILE A 92 -10.41 4.81 -15.86
N ALA A 93 -11.29 4.58 -16.84
CA ALA A 93 -11.99 3.30 -17.00
C ALA A 93 -11.01 2.11 -17.13
N GLY A 94 -9.94 2.26 -17.92
CA GLY A 94 -8.94 1.20 -18.08
C GLY A 94 -8.12 0.93 -16.82
N LEU A 95 -7.85 1.98 -16.03
CA LEU A 95 -7.19 1.83 -14.73
C LEU A 95 -8.09 1.14 -13.69
N LEU A 96 -9.39 1.48 -13.68
CA LEU A 96 -10.39 0.79 -12.84
C LEU A 96 -10.56 -0.67 -13.25
N ASP A 97 -10.58 -0.98 -14.55
CA ASP A 97 -10.65 -2.36 -15.05
C ASP A 97 -9.39 -3.15 -14.67
N ALA A 98 -8.21 -2.53 -14.71
CA ALA A 98 -6.97 -3.16 -14.28
C ALA A 98 -6.95 -3.47 -12.78
N LEU A 99 -7.49 -2.58 -11.92
CA LEU A 99 -7.68 -2.84 -10.49
C LEU A 99 -8.58 -4.05 -10.23
N ARG A 100 -9.60 -4.25 -11.07
CA ARG A 100 -10.55 -5.38 -10.98
C ARG A 100 -10.07 -6.64 -11.70
N SER A 101 -8.86 -6.64 -12.28
CA SER A 101 -8.43 -7.74 -13.13
C SER A 101 -7.97 -8.95 -12.31
N PRO A 102 -8.34 -10.18 -12.71
CA PRO A 102 -7.80 -11.41 -12.11
C PRO A 102 -6.28 -11.51 -12.23
N VAL A 103 -5.68 -10.86 -13.24
CA VAL A 103 -4.23 -10.78 -13.40
C VAL A 103 -3.59 -10.02 -12.24
N LEU A 104 -4.13 -8.86 -11.87
CA LEU A 104 -3.64 -8.11 -10.71
C LEU A 104 -3.89 -8.87 -9.40
N HIS A 105 -5.08 -9.45 -9.26
CA HIS A 105 -5.47 -10.19 -8.05
C HIS A 105 -4.63 -11.44 -7.82
N GLY A 106 -4.16 -12.10 -8.88
CA GLY A 106 -3.28 -13.26 -8.79
C GLY A 106 -1.79 -12.92 -8.77
N TRP A 107 -1.41 -11.65 -8.94
CA TRP A 107 -0.01 -11.24 -9.05
C TRP A 107 0.73 -11.42 -7.73
N GLN A 108 2.01 -11.80 -7.84
CA GLN A 108 2.95 -11.84 -6.72
C GLN A 108 4.26 -11.22 -7.19
N PRO A 109 4.85 -10.29 -6.42
CA PRO A 109 6.15 -9.74 -6.77
C PRO A 109 7.23 -10.84 -6.75
N PRO A 110 8.22 -10.78 -7.65
CA PRO A 110 9.32 -11.74 -7.68
C PRO A 110 9.99 -11.89 -6.31
N GLY A 111 9.98 -13.12 -5.76
CA GLY A 111 10.60 -13.45 -4.47
C GLY A 111 9.81 -13.06 -3.21
N GLY A 112 8.71 -12.30 -3.33
CA GLY A 112 7.93 -11.82 -2.17
C GLY A 112 6.65 -12.59 -1.88
N GLY A 113 6.12 -13.33 -2.87
CA GLY A 113 4.93 -14.17 -2.69
C GLY A 113 3.64 -13.39 -2.38
N ALA A 114 2.62 -14.09 -1.87
CA ALA A 114 1.31 -13.51 -1.55
C ALA A 114 1.36 -12.46 -0.43
N ALA A 115 2.24 -12.62 0.57
CA ALA A 115 2.39 -11.66 1.66
C ALA A 115 2.90 -10.29 1.15
N ALA A 116 3.89 -10.29 0.26
CA ALA A 116 4.36 -9.04 -0.36
C ALA A 116 3.33 -8.43 -1.31
N ALA A 117 2.53 -9.25 -2.01
CA ALA A 117 1.42 -8.75 -2.82
C ALA A 117 0.36 -8.05 -1.95
N LEU A 118 0.02 -8.62 -0.79
CA LEU A 118 -0.89 -8.02 0.17
C LEU A 118 -0.35 -6.70 0.73
N GLY A 119 0.92 -6.69 1.15
CA GLY A 119 1.58 -5.47 1.63
C GLY A 119 1.51 -4.35 0.60
N HIS A 120 1.82 -4.65 -0.67
CA HIS A 120 1.72 -3.68 -1.77
C HIS A 120 0.28 -3.16 -1.97
N ALA A 121 -0.72 -4.06 -2.01
CA ALA A 121 -2.11 -3.67 -2.19
C ALA A 121 -2.62 -2.78 -1.05
N VAL A 122 -2.41 -3.21 0.20
CA VAL A 122 -2.89 -2.50 1.39
C VAL A 122 -2.19 -1.16 1.55
N VAL A 123 -0.85 -1.12 1.52
CA VAL A 123 -0.08 0.13 1.71
C VAL A 123 -0.48 1.17 0.67
N HIS A 124 -0.55 0.81 -0.62
CA HIS A 124 -0.90 1.77 -1.65
C HIS A 124 -2.39 2.11 -1.70
N SER A 125 -3.29 1.22 -1.27
CA SER A 125 -4.68 1.61 -1.04
C SER A 125 -4.79 2.67 0.06
N LEU A 126 -3.97 2.56 1.12
CA LEU A 126 -3.93 3.51 2.23
C LEU A 126 -3.22 4.82 1.84
N ASP A 127 -2.24 4.79 0.94
CA ASP A 127 -1.67 6.00 0.33
C ASP A 127 -2.75 6.88 -0.33
N VAL A 128 -3.87 6.27 -0.76
CA VAL A 128 -5.05 6.93 -1.31
C VAL A 128 -6.08 7.27 -0.22
N THR A 129 -6.55 6.28 0.54
CA THR A 129 -7.69 6.50 1.46
C THR A 129 -7.33 7.43 2.61
N VAL A 130 -6.12 7.30 3.19
CA VAL A 130 -5.68 8.17 4.28
C VAL A 130 -5.50 9.62 3.79
N ALA A 131 -4.95 9.80 2.59
CA ALA A 131 -4.82 11.13 1.97
C ALA A 131 -6.19 11.80 1.75
N LEU A 132 -7.21 11.02 1.41
CA LEU A 132 -8.59 11.50 1.22
C LEU A 132 -9.40 11.62 2.51
N GLY A 133 -8.84 11.25 3.68
CA GLY A 133 -9.59 11.18 4.93
C GLY A 133 -10.75 10.17 4.87
N ARG A 134 -10.50 9.02 4.25
CA ARG A 134 -11.46 7.91 4.09
C ARG A 134 -11.00 6.67 4.87
N PRO A 135 -11.94 5.84 5.35
CA PRO A 135 -11.61 4.54 5.93
C PRO A 135 -10.82 3.65 4.96
N ALA A 136 -10.11 2.66 5.51
CA ALA A 136 -9.48 1.63 4.70
C ALA A 136 -10.53 0.86 3.86
N VAL A 137 -10.17 0.52 2.62
CA VAL A 137 -10.98 -0.36 1.75
C VAL A 137 -10.57 -1.83 1.89
N ALA A 138 -9.36 -2.09 2.40
CA ALA A 138 -8.91 -3.43 2.72
C ALA A 138 -9.70 -4.03 3.90
N PRO A 139 -9.90 -5.36 3.96
CA PRO A 139 -10.40 -6.03 5.15
C PRO A 139 -9.59 -5.69 6.40
N ALA A 140 -10.24 -5.59 7.56
CA ALA A 140 -9.57 -5.18 8.80
C ALA A 140 -8.43 -6.14 9.18
N GLU A 141 -8.64 -7.44 8.98
CA GLU A 141 -7.65 -8.49 9.23
C GLU A 141 -6.44 -8.35 8.31
N ALA A 142 -6.63 -7.91 7.06
CA ALA A 142 -5.55 -7.64 6.13
C ALA A 142 -4.70 -6.43 6.58
N VAL A 143 -5.35 -5.37 7.08
CA VAL A 143 -4.65 -4.20 7.63
C VAL A 143 -3.81 -4.61 8.85
N VAL A 144 -4.37 -5.40 9.77
CA VAL A 144 -3.64 -5.91 10.94
C VAL A 144 -2.47 -6.81 10.54
N ALA A 145 -2.66 -7.72 9.58
CA ALA A 145 -1.57 -8.58 9.08
C ALA A 145 -0.41 -7.76 8.49
N VAL A 146 -0.72 -6.67 7.78
CA VAL A 146 0.30 -5.76 7.24
C VAL A 146 0.97 -4.95 8.36
N LEU A 147 0.23 -4.50 9.38
CA LEU A 147 0.81 -3.89 10.57
C LEU A 147 1.82 -4.80 11.25
N ASP A 148 1.44 -6.06 11.51
CA ASP A 148 2.32 -7.06 12.12
C ASP A 148 3.60 -7.26 11.29
N HIS A 149 3.47 -7.41 9.98
CA HIS A 149 4.61 -7.59 9.09
C HIS A 149 5.57 -6.40 9.10
N LEU A 150 5.05 -5.18 8.98
CA LEU A 150 5.88 -3.96 8.95
C LEU A 150 6.55 -3.68 10.29
N ALA A 151 5.84 -3.92 11.39
CA ALA A 151 6.36 -3.73 12.73
C ALA A 151 7.44 -4.77 13.08
N ALA A 152 7.23 -6.04 12.70
CA ALA A 152 8.20 -7.11 12.87
C ALA A 152 9.49 -6.90 12.06
N ALA A 153 9.42 -6.18 10.94
CA ALA A 153 10.59 -5.79 10.17
C ALA A 153 11.41 -4.66 10.84
N ASP A 154 10.94 -4.13 11.98
CA ASP A 154 11.57 -3.08 12.77
C ASP A 154 12.10 -1.94 11.88
N GLY A 155 11.23 -1.41 11.02
CA GLY A 155 11.55 -0.29 10.13
C GLY A 155 12.58 -0.55 9.03
N ALA A 156 13.08 -1.78 8.86
CA ALA A 156 14.06 -2.12 7.82
C ALA A 156 13.51 -1.95 6.40
N VAL A 157 12.20 -2.15 6.20
CA VAL A 157 11.56 -2.08 4.87
C VAL A 157 11.53 -0.64 4.33
N PHE A 158 11.25 0.33 5.19
CA PHE A 158 11.02 1.73 4.79
C PHE A 158 11.97 2.73 5.46
N GLY A 159 12.99 2.27 6.19
CA GLY A 159 13.97 3.13 6.86
C GLY A 159 13.36 4.01 7.94
N VAL A 160 12.38 3.49 8.68
CA VAL A 160 11.78 4.19 9.84
C VAL A 160 12.46 3.76 11.13
N ASP A 161 12.58 4.67 12.09
CA ASP A 161 13.13 4.41 13.41
C ASP A 161 11.99 4.23 14.42
N LEU A 162 11.89 3.02 14.97
CA LEU A 162 10.89 2.64 15.97
C LEU A 162 11.45 2.66 17.40
N ALA A 163 12.71 3.08 17.61
CA ALA A 163 13.32 3.11 18.92
C ALA A 163 12.56 4.04 19.87
N GLY A 164 12.09 3.49 21.00
CA GLY A 164 11.38 4.24 22.04
C GLY A 164 9.98 4.70 21.64
N VAL A 165 9.36 4.06 20.63
CA VAL A 165 7.99 4.33 20.20
C VAL A 165 7.10 3.12 20.52
N ARG A 166 5.90 3.39 21.04
CA ARG A 166 4.81 2.41 21.14
C ARG A 166 3.69 2.80 20.18
N LEU A 167 3.45 1.99 19.17
CA LEU A 167 2.35 2.18 18.23
C LEU A 167 1.07 1.58 18.82
N GLU A 168 -0.05 2.31 18.77
CA GLU A 168 -1.34 1.86 19.30
C GLU A 168 -2.47 2.21 18.33
N ALA A 169 -3.14 1.19 17.81
CA ALA A 169 -4.32 1.36 16.98
C ALA A 169 -5.50 1.84 17.84
N ALA A 170 -6.22 2.87 17.41
CA ALA A 170 -7.39 3.39 18.13
C ALA A 170 -8.69 2.65 17.79
N ASP A 171 -8.73 2.00 16.63
CA ASP A 171 -9.87 1.28 16.04
C ASP A 171 -9.79 -0.25 16.24
N THR A 172 -8.67 -0.76 16.75
CA THR A 172 -8.46 -2.18 17.07
C THR A 172 -7.69 -2.32 18.39
N ALA A 173 -7.51 -3.55 18.88
CA ALA A 173 -6.67 -3.80 20.06
C ALA A 173 -5.17 -3.91 19.72
N TRP A 174 -4.77 -3.65 18.47
CA TRP A 174 -3.39 -3.82 18.01
C TRP A 174 -2.44 -2.79 18.62
N SER A 175 -1.28 -3.24 19.07
CA SER A 175 -0.18 -2.36 19.51
C SER A 175 1.17 -3.04 19.34
N TRP A 176 2.23 -2.25 19.20
CA TRP A 176 3.60 -2.74 19.02
C TRP A 176 4.64 -1.81 19.68
N GLY A 177 5.67 -2.42 20.26
CA GLY A 177 6.80 -1.72 20.85
C GLY A 177 6.53 -1.15 22.24
N ASP A 178 7.56 -0.53 22.79
CA ASP A 178 7.59 0.06 24.12
C ASP A 178 8.17 1.48 24.04
N GLY A 179 7.52 2.45 24.70
CA GLY A 179 7.97 3.83 24.71
C GLY A 179 6.84 4.86 24.60
N GLU A 180 7.12 5.99 23.96
CA GLU A 180 6.17 7.08 23.81
C GLU A 180 5.02 6.67 22.87
N PRO A 181 3.75 6.80 23.30
CA PRO A 181 2.62 6.32 22.51
C PRO A 181 2.36 7.18 21.27
N VAL A 182 2.35 6.54 20.12
CA VAL A 182 1.85 7.09 18.85
C VAL A 182 0.51 6.42 18.56
N ARG A 183 -0.58 7.17 18.78
CA ARG A 183 -1.96 6.70 18.60
C ARG A 183 -2.56 7.16 17.30
N ALA A 184 -3.07 6.24 16.49
CA ALA A 184 -3.88 6.54 15.31
C ALA A 184 -4.72 5.31 14.95
N ASP A 185 -5.67 5.44 14.02
CA ASP A 185 -6.34 4.27 13.46
C ASP A 185 -5.31 3.38 12.73
N SER A 186 -5.65 2.09 12.57
CA SER A 186 -4.81 1.06 11.96
C SER A 186 -4.23 1.47 10.60
N GLY A 187 -5.04 2.06 9.71
CA GLY A 187 -4.60 2.53 8.39
C GLY A 187 -3.50 3.62 8.45
N PRO A 188 -3.72 4.74 9.16
CA PRO A 188 -2.67 5.72 9.42
C PRO A 188 -1.40 5.14 10.08
N LEU A 189 -1.50 4.13 10.94
CA LEU A 189 -0.31 3.46 11.49
C LEU A 189 0.46 2.67 10.41
N VAL A 190 -0.22 1.99 9.49
CA VAL A 190 0.43 1.37 8.32
C VAL A 190 1.13 2.45 7.48
N ALA A 191 0.49 3.59 7.24
CA ALA A 191 1.10 4.69 6.48
C ALA A 191 2.38 5.20 7.15
N LEU A 192 2.35 5.42 8.47
CA LEU A 192 3.52 5.82 9.25
C LEU A 192 4.67 4.80 9.17
N LEU A 193 4.36 3.50 9.34
CA LEU A 193 5.32 2.41 9.18
C LEU A 193 5.85 2.30 7.73
N GLY A 194 5.01 2.65 6.75
CA GLY A 194 5.35 2.84 5.34
C GLY A 194 6.23 4.05 5.04
N GLY A 195 6.68 4.78 6.07
CA GLY A 195 7.49 5.99 5.93
C GLY A 195 6.71 7.19 5.41
N ARG A 196 5.38 7.17 5.41
CA ARG A 196 4.55 8.30 5.01
C ARG A 196 4.40 9.31 6.13
N GLY A 197 4.21 10.58 5.74
CA GLY A 197 3.66 11.58 6.64
C GLY A 197 2.15 11.59 6.55
N LEU A 198 1.47 11.74 7.68
CA LEU A 198 0.02 11.88 7.73
C LEU A 198 -0.41 13.30 7.33
N PRO A 199 -1.65 13.49 6.86
CA PRO A 199 -2.17 14.82 6.51
C PRO A 199 -2.14 15.85 7.66
N ASP A 200 -2.13 15.39 8.91
CA ASP A 200 -2.01 16.23 10.11
C ASP A 200 -0.57 16.55 10.52
N GLY A 201 0.41 16.17 9.70
CA GLY A 201 1.83 16.47 9.88
C GLY A 201 2.59 15.46 10.73
N ARG A 202 1.94 14.41 11.27
CA ARG A 202 2.64 13.36 12.01
C ARG A 202 3.51 12.52 11.08
N VAL A 203 4.73 12.23 11.53
CA VAL A 203 5.74 11.41 10.84
C VAL A 203 6.49 10.57 11.87
N LEU A 204 6.94 9.38 11.48
CA LEU A 204 7.98 8.66 12.24
C LEU A 204 9.36 9.18 11.87
N ARG A 205 10.31 9.03 12.80
CA ARG A 205 11.72 9.35 12.55
C ARG A 205 12.25 8.42 11.45
N ARG A 206 13.21 8.92 10.68
CA ARG A 206 13.94 8.14 9.67
C ARG A 206 15.29 7.70 10.24
N ARG A 207 15.75 6.52 9.80
CA ARG A 207 17.11 6.01 10.08
C ARG A 207 18.16 6.70 9.23
#